data_AF-A0A3G1A8F9-F1
#
_entry.id   AF-A0A3G1A8F9-F1
#
_cell.length_a   1.000
_cell.length_b   1.000
_cell.length_c   1.000
_cell.angle_alpha   90.00
_cell.angle_beta   90.00
_cell.angle_gamma   90.00
#
_symmetry.space_group_name_H-M   'P 1'
#
loop_
_entity.id
_entity.type
_entity.pdbx_description
1 polymer ?
#
loop_
_entity_poly.entity_id
_entity_poly.type
_entity_poly.pdbx_seq_one_letter_code
_entity_poly.pdbx_strand_id
1 'polypeptide(L)'
;MYKVTVQVKEVRGNCALGYKPGDTFTIENFYIKDAGKGVCLHALASMLTLLAPLLKGVPATALGIGNQEDTGYAQCPDPGKPYTCGGTVIFELKREKIEEK
;
A
#
# COMPACT_ATOMS: atom_id res chain seq x y z
N MET A 1 0.22 -8.92 17.29
CA MET A 1 -0.51 -8.79 16.00
C MET A 1 0.16 -7.71 15.15
N TYR A 2 -0.12 -7.52 13.86
CA TYR A 2 0.48 -6.43 13.07
C TYR A 2 -0.59 -5.53 12.43
N LYS A 3 -0.25 -4.26 12.22
CA LYS A 3 -0.95 -3.33 11.32
C LYS A 3 -0.05 -3.01 10.13
N VAL A 4 -0.64 -2.60 9.02
CA VAL A 4 0.08 -2.08 7.86
C VAL A 4 -0.40 -0.65 7.56
N THR A 5 0.51 0.30 7.70
CA THR A 5 0.31 1.68 7.27
C THR A 5 0.74 1.78 5.82
N VAL A 6 -0.18 2.13 4.93
CA VAL A 6 0.11 2.38 3.52
C VAL A 6 0.27 3.87 3.32
N GLN A 7 1.42 4.27 2.78
CA GLN A 7 1.72 5.66 2.44
C GLN A 7 1.94 5.79 0.94
N VAL A 8 1.32 6.81 0.34
CA VAL A 8 1.63 7.21 -1.03
C VAL A 8 3.05 7.80 -1.04
N LYS A 9 3.99 7.08 -1.63
CA LYS A 9 5.40 7.49 -1.70
C LYS A 9 5.66 8.42 -2.88
N GLU A 10 5.12 8.06 -4.03
CA GLU A 10 5.36 8.75 -5.28
C GLU A 10 4.12 8.66 -6.18
N VAL A 11 3.84 9.73 -6.92
CA VAL A 11 2.83 9.75 -7.98
C VAL A 11 3.52 10.19 -9.27
N ARG A 12 3.48 9.34 -10.30
CA ARG A 12 4.03 9.63 -11.63
C ARG A 12 2.87 9.81 -12.61
N GLY A 13 2.71 11.03 -13.13
CA GLY A 13 1.55 11.38 -13.95
C GLY A 13 0.37 11.80 -13.07
N ASN A 14 -0.82 11.24 -13.32
CA ASN A 14 -2.03 11.61 -12.60
C ASN A 14 -2.72 10.41 -11.94
N CYS A 15 -3.15 10.56 -10.68
CA CYS A 15 -3.97 9.57 -9.98
C CYS A 15 -5.45 9.97 -10.05
N ALA A 16 -6.32 9.07 -10.49
CA ALA A 16 -7.76 9.35 -10.63
C ALA A 16 -8.47 9.65 -9.29
N LEU A 17 -8.08 8.99 -8.19
CA LEU A 17 -8.57 9.33 -6.84
C LEU A 17 -7.93 10.63 -6.29
N GLY A 18 -6.89 11.13 -6.96
CA GLY A 18 -6.16 12.31 -6.56
C GLY A 18 -5.21 12.09 -5.38
N TYR A 19 -4.66 10.87 -5.22
CA TYR A 19 -3.60 10.65 -4.24
C TYR A 19 -2.42 11.60 -4.44
N LYS A 20 -1.80 12.00 -3.32
CA LYS A 20 -0.61 12.84 -3.27
C LYS A 20 0.44 12.18 -2.36
N PRO A 21 1.75 12.40 -2.61
CA PRO A 21 2.79 11.96 -1.70
C PRO A 21 2.48 12.38 -0.25
N GLY A 22 2.54 11.43 0.67
CA GLY A 22 2.20 11.63 2.07
C GLY A 22 0.79 11.23 2.46
N ASP A 23 -0.15 11.05 1.52
CA ASP A 23 -1.48 10.48 1.83
C ASP A 23 -1.32 9.08 2.43
N THR A 24 -2.10 8.76 3.47
CA THR A 24 -2.02 7.47 4.17
C THR A 24 -3.39 6.83 4.38
N PHE A 25 -3.38 5.51 4.51
CA PHE A 25 -4.49 4.72 5.05
C PHE A 25 -3.92 3.50 5.80
N THR A 26 -4.71 2.92 6.70
CA THR A 26 -4.24 1.87 7.62
C THR A 26 -5.09 0.63 7.52
N ILE A 27 -4.44 -0.53 7.39
CA ILE A 27 -5.07 -1.85 7.47
C ILE A 27 -4.67 -2.50 8.79
N GLU A 28 -5.65 -3.04 9.49
CA GLU A 28 -5.44 -3.75 10.75
C GLU A 28 -6.34 -4.98 10.79
N ASN A 29 -5.79 -6.11 11.25
CA ASN A 29 -6.51 -7.38 11.34
C ASN A 29 -7.05 -7.89 10.00
N PHE A 30 -8.32 -7.63 9.73
CA PHE A 30 -9.06 -8.11 8.56
C PHE A 30 -9.82 -6.98 7.84
N TYR A 31 -9.56 -5.71 8.19
CA TYR A 31 -10.29 -4.57 7.64
C TYR A 31 -9.43 -3.31 7.50
N ILE A 32 -9.94 -2.35 6.72
CA ILE A 32 -9.37 -1.01 6.60
C ILE A 32 -9.78 -0.22 7.85
N LYS A 33 -8.84 0.04 8.74
CA LYS A 33 -9.07 0.73 10.02
C LYS A 33 -9.26 2.23 9.84
N ASP A 34 -8.43 2.82 9.01
CA ASP A 34 -8.53 4.23 8.62
C ASP A 34 -8.36 4.31 7.11
N ALA A 35 -9.32 4.94 6.44
CA ALA A 35 -9.28 5.08 4.99
C ALA A 35 -8.58 6.36 4.54
N GLY A 36 -8.28 7.30 5.44
CA GLY A 36 -7.74 8.61 5.08
C GLY A 36 -8.57 9.29 3.99
N LYS A 37 -7.95 9.55 2.83
CA LYS A 37 -8.62 10.11 1.63
C LYS A 37 -9.58 9.14 0.93
N GLY A 38 -9.55 7.87 1.30
CA GLY A 38 -10.21 6.75 0.65
C GLY A 38 -9.18 5.72 0.18
N VAL A 39 -9.61 4.46 0.06
CA VAL A 39 -8.81 3.38 -0.52
C VAL A 39 -9.30 3.12 -1.95
N CYS A 40 -8.49 3.47 -2.96
CA CYS A 40 -8.89 3.21 -4.34
C CYS A 40 -8.84 1.70 -4.66
N LEU A 41 -9.71 1.23 -5.54
CA LEU A 41 -9.77 -0.18 -5.92
C LEU A 41 -8.46 -0.66 -6.58
N HIS A 42 -7.76 0.22 -7.31
CA HIS A 42 -6.44 -0.09 -7.89
C HIS A 42 -5.35 -0.28 -6.83
N ALA A 43 -5.36 0.51 -5.76
CA ALA A 43 -4.46 0.33 -4.63
C ALA A 43 -4.78 -0.99 -3.94
N LEU A 44 -6.04 -1.23 -3.60
CA LEU A 44 -6.42 -2.48 -2.95
C LEU A 44 -6.03 -3.70 -3.80
N ALA A 45 -6.33 -3.69 -5.10
CA ALA A 45 -5.96 -4.77 -6.01
C ALA A 45 -4.45 -5.01 -6.10
N SER A 46 -3.62 -3.96 -6.08
CA SER A 46 -2.16 -4.12 -6.20
C SER A 46 -1.49 -4.71 -4.96
N MET A 47 -2.15 -4.63 -3.80
CA MET A 47 -1.56 -5.07 -2.53
C MET A 47 -2.38 -6.13 -1.77
N LEU A 48 -3.58 -6.51 -2.25
CA LEU A 48 -4.48 -7.42 -1.52
C LEU A 48 -3.79 -8.75 -1.14
N THR A 49 -3.04 -9.34 -2.07
CA THR A 49 -2.31 -10.60 -1.86
C THR A 49 -1.09 -10.44 -0.95
N LEU A 50 -0.60 -9.20 -0.76
CA LEU A 50 0.55 -8.86 0.07
C LEU A 50 0.14 -8.48 1.50
N LEU A 51 -1.03 -7.86 1.67
CA LEU A 51 -1.51 -7.37 2.97
C LEU A 51 -1.72 -8.51 3.97
N ALA A 52 -2.38 -9.59 3.57
CA ALA A 52 -2.65 -10.72 4.46
C ALA A 52 -1.37 -11.34 5.07
N PRO A 53 -0.34 -11.72 4.28
CA PRO A 53 0.90 -12.24 4.85
C PRO A 53 1.66 -11.20 5.68
N LEU A 54 1.69 -9.92 5.27
CA LEU A 54 2.30 -8.86 6.07
C LEU A 54 1.63 -8.73 7.45
N LEU A 55 0.29 -8.71 7.51
CA LEU A 55 -0.47 -8.65 8.77
C LEU A 55 -0.26 -9.88 9.66
N LYS A 56 0.11 -11.02 9.07
CA LYS A 56 0.48 -12.25 9.78
C LYS A 56 1.95 -12.33 10.18
N GLY A 57 2.75 -11.30 9.88
CA GLY A 57 4.15 -11.24 10.30
C GLY A 57 5.15 -11.82 9.31
N VAL A 58 4.75 -12.12 8.08
CA VAL A 58 5.72 -12.46 7.00
C VAL A 58 6.48 -11.19 6.59
N PRO A 59 7.82 -11.17 6.63
CA PRO A 59 8.60 -9.96 6.32
C PRO A 59 8.52 -9.59 4.83
N ALA A 60 8.59 -8.30 4.54
CA ALA A 60 8.55 -7.77 3.17
C ALA A 60 9.70 -8.29 2.28
N THR A 61 10.85 -8.57 2.87
CA THR A 61 11.99 -9.21 2.20
C THR A 61 11.67 -10.63 1.72
N ALA A 62 10.98 -11.43 2.52
CA ALA A 62 10.56 -12.78 2.13
C ALA A 62 9.47 -12.77 1.05
N LEU A 63 8.64 -11.72 1.02
CA LEU A 63 7.64 -11.50 -0.02
C LEU A 63 8.24 -10.92 -1.31
N GLY A 64 9.52 -10.54 -1.32
CA GLY A 64 10.20 -9.96 -2.49
C GLY A 64 9.73 -8.55 -2.84
N ILE A 65 9.11 -7.82 -1.91
CA ILE A 65 8.54 -6.48 -2.14
C ILE A 65 9.33 -5.36 -1.46
N GLY A 66 10.45 -5.67 -0.80
CA GLY A 66 11.28 -4.67 -0.12
C GLY A 66 12.63 -5.21 0.32
N ASN A 67 13.53 -4.29 0.66
CA ASN A 67 14.89 -4.60 1.14
C ASN A 67 15.00 -4.57 2.68
N GLN A 68 13.90 -4.26 3.37
CA GLN A 68 13.81 -4.21 4.83
C GLN A 68 12.63 -5.07 5.29
N GLU A 69 12.72 -5.69 6.47
CA GLU A 69 11.71 -6.65 6.92
C GLU A 69 10.31 -6.05 7.07
N ASP A 70 10.23 -4.80 7.51
CA ASP A 70 8.97 -4.11 7.84
C ASP A 70 8.54 -3.08 6.79
N THR A 71 9.29 -2.93 5.69
CA THR A 71 8.97 -1.96 4.62
C THR A 71 8.99 -2.64 3.27
N GLY A 72 7.82 -2.66 2.63
CA GLY A 72 7.62 -3.14 1.27
C GLY A 72 7.01 -2.07 0.37
N TYR A 73 6.93 -2.36 -0.93
CA TYR A 73 6.37 -1.46 -1.93
C TYR A 73 5.41 -2.19 -2.86
N ALA A 74 4.33 -1.51 -3.25
CA ALA A 74 3.40 -1.97 -4.27
C ALA A 74 3.13 -0.83 -5.26
N GLN A 75 2.86 -1.18 -6.51
CA GLN A 75 2.62 -0.22 -7.57
C GLN A 75 1.17 -0.27 -8.06
N CYS A 76 0.57 0.89 -8.29
CA CYS A 76 -0.72 1.00 -8.97
C CYS A 76 -0.65 0.32 -10.36
N PRO A 77 -1.64 -0.52 -10.74
CA PRO A 77 -1.64 -1.22 -12.03
C PRO A 77 -1.80 -0.29 -13.23
N ASP A 78 -2.25 0.95 -13.04
CA ASP A 78 -2.35 1.93 -14.14
C ASP A 78 -0.94 2.24 -14.69
N PRO A 79 -0.66 1.90 -15.96
CA PRO A 79 0.66 2.08 -16.55
C PRO A 79 0.97 3.54 -16.91
N GLY A 80 -0.03 4.43 -16.92
CA GLY A 80 0.12 5.80 -17.40
C GLY A 80 0.34 5.90 -18.92
N LYS A 81 0.88 7.05 -19.35
CA LYS A 81 1.15 7.33 -20.77
C LYS A 81 2.22 6.38 -21.35
N PRO A 82 2.09 5.97 -22.63
CA PRO A 82 1.11 6.44 -23.61
C PRO A 82 -0.25 5.71 -23.57
N TYR A 83 -0.43 4.71 -22.70
CA TYR A 83 -1.61 3.83 -22.74
C TYR A 83 -2.84 4.40 -22.04
N THR A 84 -2.65 5.20 -21.00
CA THR A 84 -3.72 5.89 -20.28
C THR A 84 -3.39 7.37 -20.10
N CYS A 85 -4.42 8.18 -19.82
CA CYS A 85 -4.25 9.57 -19.39
C CYS A 85 -3.85 9.71 -17.91
N GLY A 86 -3.86 8.60 -17.17
CA GLY A 86 -3.55 8.54 -15.76
C GLY A 86 -2.04 8.46 -15.50
N GLY A 87 -1.67 7.56 -14.62
CA GLY A 87 -0.34 7.47 -14.08
C GLY A 87 -0.23 6.38 -13.03
N THR A 88 0.99 6.16 -12.56
CA THR A 88 1.23 5.15 -11.52
C THR A 88 1.52 5.78 -10.17
N VAL A 89 1.22 5.04 -9.12
CA VAL A 89 1.43 5.43 -7.73
C VAL A 89 2.28 4.34 -7.09
N ILE A 90 3.36 4.74 -6.41
CA ILE A 90 4.14 3.84 -5.58
C ILE A 90 3.62 3.97 -4.16
N PHE A 91 3.15 2.85 -3.61
CA PHE A 91 2.70 2.73 -2.24
C PHE A 91 3.83 2.11 -1.41
N GLU A 92 4.19 2.75 -0.31
CA GLU A 92 5.06 2.20 0.72
C GLU A 92 4.18 1.52 1.78
N LEU A 93 4.42 0.24 2.02
CA LEU A 93 3.72 -0.58 3.00
C LEU A 93 4.62 -0.74 4.22
N LYS A 94 4.27 -0.06 5.32
CA LYS A 94 4.98 -0.15 6.60
C LYS A 94 4.23 -1.05 7.55
N ARG A 95 4.83 -2.17 7.92
CA ARG A 95 4.28 -3.11 8.90
C ARG A 95 4.78 -2.75 10.29
N GLU A 96 3.89 -2.72 11.27
CA GLU A 96 4.22 -2.40 12.66
C GLU A 96 3.56 -3.41 13.60
N LYS A 97 4.29 -3.87 14.63
CA LYS A 97 3.69 -4.69 15.69
C LYS A 97 2.69 -3.85 16.48
N ILE A 98 1.55 -4.44 16.80
CA ILE A 98 0.57 -3.89 17.73
C ILE A 98 0.51 -4.79 18.97
N GLU A 99 0.47 -4.16 20.14
CA GLU A 99 0.23 -4.82 21.41
C GLU A 99 -1.16 -5.46 21.40
N GLU A 100 -1.24 -6.69 21.91
CA GLU A 100 -2.52 -7.36 22.09
C GLU A 100 -3.26 -6.67 23.23
N LYS A 101 -4.50 -6.23 22.96
CA LYS A 101 -5.44 -5.78 23.99
C LYS A 101 -6.18 -6.97 24.56
#